data_AF-A0A940BX01-F1
#
_entry.id   AF-A0A940BX01-F1
#
_cell.length_a   1.000
_cell.length_b   1.000
_cell.length_c   1.000
_cell.angle_alpha   90.00
_cell.angle_beta   90.00
_cell.angle_gamma   90.00
#
_symmetry.space_group_name_H-M   'P 1'
#
loop_
_entity.id
_entity.type
_entity.pdbx_description
1 polymer ?
#
loop_
_entity_poly.entity_id
_entity_poly.type
_entity_poly.pdbx_seq_one_letter_code
_entity_poly.pdbx_strand_id
1 'polypeptide(L)'
;MKMLADLFLTFFRIGLFTFGGGYAMISMIGNICVDRKEWITNDEMADITVIAESTPGPVAINCATYVGFKKKGFAGAAAATLGVILPSFLIILLVTSLLKAAWKNPCVQAVLRGLKP
;
A
#
# COMPACT_ATOMS: atom_id res chain seq x y z
N MET A 1 -15.06 3.76 16.22
CA MET A 1 -13.61 3.52 16.05
C MET A 1 -13.28 2.20 15.36
N LYS A 2 -14.00 1.11 15.62
CA LYS A 2 -13.76 -0.23 15.03
C LYS A 2 -13.54 -0.24 13.51
N MET A 3 -14.36 0.47 12.73
CA MET A 3 -14.22 0.53 11.26
C MET A 3 -12.92 1.18 10.77
N LEU A 4 -12.42 2.23 11.44
CA LEU A 4 -11.17 2.88 11.02
C LEU A 4 -9.97 1.99 11.27
N ALA A 5 -9.96 1.30 12.41
CA ALA A 5 -8.93 0.32 12.73
C ALA A 5 -8.97 -0.86 11.74
N ASP A 6 -10.17 -1.32 11.36
CA ASP A 6 -10.33 -2.41 10.38
C ASP A 6 -9.85 -2.01 8.98
N LEU A 7 -10.21 -0.80 8.52
CA LEU A 7 -9.66 -0.22 7.28
C LEU A 7 -8.14 -0.15 7.34
N PHE A 8 -7.59 0.46 8.39
CA PHE A 8 -6.15 0.61 8.56
C PHE A 8 -5.42 -0.74 8.54
N LEU A 9 -5.86 -1.70 9.35
CA LEU A 9 -5.23 -3.03 9.44
C LEU A 9 -5.35 -3.83 8.14
N THR A 10 -6.48 -3.69 7.45
CA THR A 10 -6.70 -4.34 6.16
C THR A 10 -5.73 -3.80 5.12
N PHE A 11 -5.67 -2.49 4.94
CA PHE A 11 -4.76 -1.86 3.98
C PHE A 11 -3.30 -1.97 4.39
N PHE A 12 -2.99 -2.03 5.68
CA PHE A 12 -1.65 -2.34 6.19
C PHE A 12 -1.19 -3.74 5.80
N ARG A 13 -2.06 -4.74 5.90
CA ARG A 13 -1.77 -6.08 5.39
C ARG A 13 -1.59 -6.08 3.87
N ILE A 14 -2.44 -5.39 3.13
CA ILE A 14 -2.29 -5.28 1.65
C ILE A 14 -0.95 -4.65 1.29
N GLY A 15 -0.54 -3.58 1.99
CA GLY A 15 0.76 -2.93 1.78
C GLY A 15 1.95 -3.85 2.11
N LEU A 16 1.85 -4.70 3.14
CA LEU A 16 2.88 -5.71 3.46
C LEU A 16 3.02 -6.80 2.39
N PHE A 17 1.92 -7.17 1.73
CA PHE A 17 1.86 -8.29 0.78
C PHE A 17 1.73 -7.84 -0.68
N THR A 18 2.15 -6.61 -0.98
CA THR A 18 2.24 -6.08 -2.35
C THR A 18 3.44 -6.67 -3.08
N PHE A 19 3.33 -7.93 -3.47
CA PHE A 19 4.29 -8.58 -4.36
C PHE A 19 3.59 -8.86 -5.70
N GLY A 20 4.16 -8.36 -6.80
CA GLY A 20 3.60 -8.59 -8.15
C GLY A 20 3.10 -7.35 -8.92
N GLY A 21 3.42 -6.13 -8.47
CA GLY A 21 3.11 -4.89 -9.19
C GLY A 21 1.69 -4.35 -8.97
N GLY A 22 1.29 -3.33 -9.75
CA GLY A 22 0.02 -2.62 -9.57
C GLY A 22 -1.22 -3.51 -9.71
N TYR A 23 -1.27 -4.38 -10.72
CA TYR A 23 -2.42 -5.25 -11.02
C TYR A 23 -2.63 -6.35 -9.98
N ALA A 24 -1.55 -6.91 -9.43
CA ALA A 24 -1.65 -7.87 -8.32
C ALA A 24 -2.27 -7.21 -7.06
N MET A 25 -2.00 -5.92 -6.85
CA MET A 25 -2.62 -5.21 -5.73
C MET A 25 -4.10 -4.93 -5.98
N ILE A 26 -4.49 -4.58 -7.21
CA ILE A 26 -5.90 -4.37 -7.57
C ILE A 26 -6.71 -5.65 -7.34
N SER A 27 -6.21 -6.82 -7.76
CA SER A 27 -6.89 -8.09 -7.52
C SER A 27 -6.96 -8.44 -6.03
N MET A 28 -5.93 -8.13 -5.24
CA MET A 28 -5.94 -8.33 -3.80
C MET A 28 -6.94 -7.40 -3.09
N ILE A 29 -6.99 -6.11 -3.49
CA ILE A 29 -7.98 -5.14 -2.99
C ILE A 29 -9.39 -5.61 -3.37
N GLY A 30 -9.59 -6.06 -4.61
CA GLY A 30 -10.86 -6.62 -5.08
C GLY A 30 -11.30 -7.81 -4.22
N ASN A 31 -10.44 -8.82 -4.03
CA ASN A 31 -10.81 -9.98 -3.22
C ASN A 31 -11.17 -9.62 -1.78
N ILE A 32 -10.44 -8.69 -1.17
CA ILE A 32 -10.69 -8.33 0.22
C ILE A 32 -11.89 -7.40 0.35
N CYS A 33 -11.97 -6.37 -0.48
CA CYS A 33 -12.97 -5.30 -0.36
C CYS A 33 -14.29 -5.65 -1.05
N VAL A 34 -14.30 -6.52 -2.06
CA VAL A 34 -15.52 -7.03 -2.70
C VAL A 34 -15.92 -8.35 -2.04
N ASP A 35 -15.11 -9.41 -2.20
CA ASP A 35 -15.56 -10.77 -1.86
C ASP A 35 -15.63 -11.03 -0.35
N ARG A 36 -14.63 -10.57 0.43
CA ARG A 36 -14.54 -10.92 1.86
C ARG A 36 -15.23 -9.93 2.79
N LYS A 37 -15.07 -8.64 2.54
CA LYS A 37 -15.57 -7.55 3.41
C LYS A 37 -16.83 -6.88 2.87
N GLU A 38 -17.17 -7.12 1.60
CA GLU A 38 -18.35 -6.56 0.92
C GLU A 38 -18.46 -5.04 1.13
N TRP A 39 -17.31 -4.37 1.05
CA TRP A 39 -17.21 -2.95 1.23
C TRP A 39 -17.65 -2.17 -0.01
N ILE A 40 -17.37 -2.74 -1.17
CA ILE A 40 -17.69 -2.21 -2.49
C ILE A 40 -18.20 -3.37 -3.36
N THR A 41 -18.94 -3.05 -4.42
CA THR A 41 -19.36 -4.05 -5.42
C THR A 41 -18.27 -4.26 -6.48
N ASN A 42 -18.43 -5.30 -7.30
CA ASN A 42 -17.55 -5.52 -8.44
C ASN A 42 -17.58 -4.34 -9.44
N ASP A 43 -18.76 -3.80 -9.72
CA ASP A 43 -18.91 -2.64 -10.61
C ASP A 43 -18.17 -1.41 -10.07
N GLU A 44 -18.32 -1.14 -8.76
CA GLU A 44 -17.60 -0.05 -8.12
C GLU A 44 -16.10 -0.27 -8.11
N MET A 45 -15.63 -1.51 -7.94
CA MET A 45 -14.20 -1.82 -8.04
C MET A 45 -13.66 -1.53 -9.45
N ALA A 46 -14.43 -1.84 -10.49
CA ALA A 46 -14.08 -1.51 -11.87
C ALA A 46 -14.01 0.01 -12.09
N ASP A 47 -15.04 0.75 -11.65
CA ASP A 47 -15.08 2.21 -11.73
C ASP A 47 -13.91 2.86 -10.98
N ILE A 48 -13.64 2.41 -9.75
CA ILE A 48 -12.53 2.90 -8.94
C ILE A 48 -11.20 2.64 -9.62
N THR A 49 -11.03 1.49 -10.26
CA THR A 49 -9.79 1.15 -10.97
C THR A 49 -9.57 2.10 -12.15
N VAL A 50 -10.60 2.36 -12.96
CA VAL A 50 -10.53 3.32 -14.07
C VAL A 50 -10.20 4.73 -13.58
N ILE A 51 -10.84 5.17 -12.49
CA ILE A 51 -10.57 6.46 -11.87
C ILE A 51 -9.11 6.50 -11.39
N ALA A 52 -8.66 5.48 -10.66
CA ALA A 52 -7.34 5.41 -10.06
C ALA A 52 -6.19 5.36 -11.09
N GLU A 53 -6.42 4.76 -12.26
CA GLU A 53 -5.49 4.79 -13.40
C GLU A 53 -5.50 6.14 -14.12
N SER A 54 -6.66 6.80 -14.18
CA SER A 54 -6.80 8.14 -14.79
C SER A 54 -6.22 9.25 -13.89
N THR A 55 -6.15 9.02 -12.58
CA THR A 55 -5.54 9.98 -11.64
C THR A 55 -4.03 9.76 -11.56
N PRO A 56 -3.20 10.81 -11.59
CA PRO A 56 -1.76 10.64 -11.40
C PRO A 56 -1.44 10.01 -10.04
N GLY A 57 -0.53 9.04 -10.03
CA GLY A 57 -0.01 8.42 -8.83
C GLY A 57 -0.17 6.90 -8.79
N PRO A 58 0.16 6.25 -7.67
CA PRO A 58 0.07 4.80 -7.55
C PRO A 58 -1.40 4.34 -7.48
N VAL A 59 -1.84 3.63 -8.51
CA VAL A 59 -3.24 3.12 -8.68
C VAL A 59 -3.75 2.46 -7.40
N ALA A 60 -2.93 1.57 -6.85
CA ALA A 60 -3.11 0.93 -5.55
C ALA A 60 -3.53 1.85 -4.39
N ILE A 61 -2.80 2.96 -4.21
CA ILE A 61 -3.02 3.92 -3.12
C ILE A 61 -4.30 4.70 -3.40
N ASN A 62 -4.54 5.06 -4.66
CA ASN A 62 -5.76 5.74 -5.09
C ASN A 62 -6.99 4.87 -4.81
N CYS A 63 -6.96 3.58 -5.17
CA CYS A 63 -8.02 2.62 -4.86
C CYS A 63 -8.26 2.50 -3.36
N ALA A 64 -7.21 2.31 -2.55
CA ALA A 64 -7.33 2.22 -1.10
C ALA A 64 -7.96 3.48 -0.49
N THR A 65 -7.52 4.65 -0.95
CA THR A 65 -8.02 5.96 -0.51
C THR A 65 -9.51 6.10 -0.83
N TYR A 66 -9.93 5.70 -2.04
CA TYR A 66 -11.33 5.77 -2.45
C TYR A 66 -12.21 4.81 -1.64
N VAL A 67 -11.79 3.56 -1.45
CA VAL A 67 -12.52 2.59 -0.62
C VAL A 67 -12.69 3.09 0.81
N GLY A 68 -11.61 3.65 1.39
CA GLY A 68 -11.66 4.30 2.70
C GLY A 68 -12.62 5.49 2.72
N PHE A 69 -12.57 6.34 1.69
CA PHE A 69 -13.46 7.49 1.55
C PHE A 69 -14.93 7.07 1.51
N LYS A 70 -15.25 6.06 0.70
CA LYS A 70 -16.61 5.55 0.58
C LYS A 70 -17.15 4.99 1.90
N LYS A 71 -16.30 4.32 2.70
CA LYS A 71 -16.74 3.71 3.96
C LYS A 71 -16.87 4.67 5.13
N LYS A 72 -16.02 5.70 5.21
CA LYS A 72 -16.04 6.59 6.38
C LYS A 72 -15.65 8.04 6.08
N GLY A 73 -15.87 8.49 4.86
CA GLY A 73 -15.49 9.81 4.37
C GLY A 73 -13.99 10.06 4.52
N PHE A 74 -13.63 11.31 4.75
CA PHE A 74 -12.24 11.74 4.85
C PHE A 74 -11.41 10.96 5.89
N ALA A 75 -12.00 10.63 7.05
CA ALA A 75 -11.31 9.86 8.08
C ALA A 75 -11.00 8.43 7.63
N GLY A 76 -11.91 7.81 6.86
CA GLY A 76 -11.69 6.48 6.29
C GLY A 76 -10.64 6.50 5.19
N ALA A 77 -10.65 7.54 4.34
CA ALA A 77 -9.63 7.77 3.32
C ALA A 77 -8.24 7.84 3.97
N ALA A 78 -8.06 8.74 4.94
CA ALA A 78 -6.79 8.90 5.65
C ALA A 78 -6.31 7.60 6.31
N ALA A 79 -7.21 6.85 6.96
CA ALA A 79 -6.85 5.58 7.58
C ALA A 79 -6.41 4.51 6.57
N ALA A 80 -7.10 4.39 5.43
CA ALA A 80 -6.75 3.44 4.38
C ALA A 80 -5.41 3.82 3.70
N THR A 81 -5.23 5.09 3.36
CA THR A 81 -3.99 5.61 2.75
C THR A 81 -2.79 5.45 3.67
N LEU A 82 -2.92 5.79 4.95
CA LEU A 82 -1.84 5.56 5.93
C LEU A 82 -1.56 4.07 6.12
N GLY A 83 -2.61 3.25 6.16
CA GLY A 83 -2.49 1.80 6.24
C GLY A 83 -1.61 1.24 5.13
N VAL A 84 -1.88 1.57 3.87
CA VAL A 84 -1.14 1.01 2.73
C VAL A 84 0.29 1.53 2.59
N ILE A 85 0.57 2.79 2.99
CA ILE A 85 1.90 3.43 2.82
C ILE A 85 2.87 3.05 3.95
N LEU A 86 2.38 2.97 5.19
CA LEU A 86 3.20 2.71 6.37
C LEU A 86 4.11 1.47 6.28
N PRO A 87 3.67 0.29 5.80
CA PRO A 87 4.54 -0.88 5.77
C PRO A 87 5.78 -0.66 4.90
N SER A 88 5.61 -0.14 3.69
CA SER A 88 6.74 0.19 2.80
C SER A 88 7.67 1.23 3.42
N PHE A 89 7.11 2.27 4.05
CA PHE A 89 7.89 3.29 4.74
C PHE A 89 8.72 2.72 5.89
N LEU A 90 8.13 1.87 6.73
CA LEU A 90 8.83 1.21 7.84
C LEU A 90 9.93 0.27 7.36
N ILE A 91 9.69 -0.49 6.29
CA ILE A 91 10.69 -1.38 5.69
C ILE A 91 11.89 -0.58 5.17
N ILE A 92 11.66 0.52 4.45
CA ILE A 92 12.73 1.37 3.94
C ILE A 92 13.54 1.98 5.08
N LEU A 93 12.88 2.47 6.13
CA LEU A 93 13.56 3.01 7.31
C LEU A 93 14.41 1.96 8.01
N LEU A 94 13.87 0.75 8.19
CA LEU A 94 14.58 -0.37 8.81
C LEU A 94 15.84 -0.74 8.01
N VAL A 95 15.68 -0.97 6.70
CA VAL A 95 16.79 -1.31 5.80
C VAL A 95 17.85 -0.20 5.79
N THR A 96 17.44 1.07 5.71
CA THR A 96 18.36 2.21 5.73
C THR A 96 19.12 2.33 7.06
N SER A 97 18.45 2.07 8.19
CA SER A 97 19.07 2.08 9.51
C SER A 97 20.12 0.98 9.65
N LEU A 98 19.80 -0.24 9.20
CA LEU A 98 20.72 -1.38 9.20
C LEU A 98 21.92 -1.13 8.26
N LEU A 99 21.69 -0.57 7.08
CA LEU A 99 22.75 -0.18 6.15
C LEU A 99 23.68 0.89 6.75
N LYS A 100 23.15 1.89 7.46
CA LYS A 100 23.97 2.88 8.17
C LYS A 100 24.86 2.24 9.23
N ALA A 101 24.33 1.29 10.01
CA ALA A 101 25.12 0.56 11.00
C ALA A 101 26.25 -0.26 10.35
N ALA A 102 25.99 -0.84 9.18
CA ALA A 102 26.95 -1.64 8.41
C ALA A 102 27.86 -0.81 7.47
N TRP A 103 27.70 0.52 7.42
CA TRP A 103 28.35 1.39 6.43
C TRP A 103 29.88 1.39 6.51
N LYS A 104 30.45 1.14 7.70
CA LYS A 104 31.90 1.04 7.89
C LYS A 104 32.50 -0.28 7.39
N ASN A 105 31.68 -1.26 7.02
CA ASN A 105 32.18 -2.55 6.54
C ASN A 105 32.62 -2.44 5.07
N PRO A 106 33.90 -2.71 4.74
CA PRO A 106 34.42 -2.58 3.38
C PRO A 106 33.71 -3.50 2.37
N CYS A 107 33.19 -4.66 2.77
CA CYS A 107 32.39 -5.52 1.90
C CYS A 107 31.06 -4.87 1.51
N VAL A 108 30.39 -4.19 2.44
CA VAL A 108 29.12 -3.50 2.19
C VAL A 108 29.34 -2.32 1.23
N GLN A 109 30.44 -1.58 1.40
CA GLN A 109 30.79 -0.50 0.47
C GLN A 109 31.14 -1.00 -0.93
N ALA A 110 31.84 -2.14 -1.05
CA ALA A 110 32.16 -2.75 -2.34
C ALA A 110 30.90 -3.17 -3.10
N VAL A 111 29.95 -3.81 -2.41
CA VAL A 111 28.65 -4.21 -2.99
C VAL A 111 27.83 -2.99 -3.40
N LEU A 112 27.71 -1.97 -2.53
CA LEU A 112 26.96 -0.75 -2.83
C LEU A 112 27.58 0.06 -3.98
N ARG A 113 28.91 0.08 -4.12
CA ARG A 113 29.58 0.69 -5.27
C ARG A 113 29.32 -0.06 -6.57
N GLY A 114 29.22 -1.39 -6.53
CA GLY A 114 28.88 -2.20 -7.70
C GLY A 114 27.40 -2.11 -8.12
N LEU A 115 26.50 -1.77 -7.19
CA LEU A 115 25.07 -1.59 -7.46
C LEU A 115 24.69 -0.17 -7.93
N LYS A 116 25.57 0.82 -7.75
CA LYS A 116 25.36 2.16 -8.31
C LYS A 116 25.51 2.08 -9.84
N PRO A 117 24.49 2.47 -10.62
CA PRO A 117 24.57 2.48 -12.07
C PRO A 117 25.61 3.49 -12.58
#